data_AF-S4XYR8-F1
#
_entry.id   AF-S4XYR8-F1
#
_cell.length_a   1.000
_cell.length_b   1.000
_cell.length_c   1.000
_cell.angle_alpha   90.00
_cell.angle_beta   90.00
_cell.angle_gamma   90.00
#
_symmetry.space_group_name_H-M   'P 1'
#
loop_
_entity.id
_entity.type
_entity.pdbx_description
1 polymer ?
#
loop_
_entity_poly.entity_id
_entity_poly.type
_entity_poly.pdbx_seq_one_letter_code
_entity_poly.pdbx_strand_id
1 'polypeptide(L)'
;MALPPALGQAFRMVAGELGMRSAARLFLRELMAAGGAPLVREARDQLGREFPVLDFIAEQWLAGRAEAPLDPAGVLEALRGVTRLLVVGLEADGLDALAPRLTGVEAGLVTDGGGLDPDFRRVLANYDGLMTAVELSELHRWAGRRSALLTFVYGTDGHAAHVSPSWLRVSGPDVRTQFRSLIGWDILGRPMTVYPRWMVETSPADFSCLVRPPPPGPGAAAAVTSPRAPAPAPARTREAT
;
A
#
# COMPACT_ATOMS: atom_id res chain seq x y z
N MET A 1 -21.73 19.70 -0.78
CA MET A 1 -20.53 20.35 -0.21
C MET A 1 -19.43 20.07 -1.20
N ALA A 2 -18.79 21.11 -1.76
CA ALA A 2 -17.75 20.91 -2.77
C ALA A 2 -16.41 20.59 -2.10
N LEU A 3 -15.54 19.85 -2.79
CA LEU A 3 -14.21 19.52 -2.28
C LEU A 3 -13.30 20.75 -2.23
N PRO A 4 -12.46 20.89 -1.18
CA PRO A 4 -11.46 21.95 -1.13
C PRO A 4 -10.46 21.82 -2.30
N PRO A 5 -10.10 22.93 -2.99
CA PRO A 5 -9.11 22.89 -4.08
C PRO A 5 -7.74 22.33 -3.67
N ALA A 6 -7.37 22.47 -2.39
CA ALA A 6 -6.12 21.97 -1.85
C ALA A 6 -6.09 20.45 -1.59
N LEU A 7 -7.20 19.75 -1.78
CA LEU A 7 -7.32 18.33 -1.44
C LEU A 7 -6.36 17.45 -2.25
N GLY A 8 -6.15 17.75 -3.54
CA GLY A 8 -5.20 17.02 -4.38
C GLY A 8 -3.75 17.15 -3.87
N GLN A 9 -3.35 18.34 -3.44
CA GLN A 9 -2.03 18.57 -2.84
C GLN A 9 -1.86 17.83 -1.51
N ALA A 10 -2.89 17.89 -0.66
CA ALA A 10 -2.91 17.15 0.61
C ALA A 10 -2.82 15.64 0.35
N PHE A 11 -3.58 15.13 -0.63
CA PHE A 11 -3.52 13.72 -1.02
C PHE A 11 -2.12 13.33 -1.48
N ARG A 12 -1.51 14.11 -2.38
CA ARG A 12 -0.16 13.83 -2.88
C ARG A 12 0.88 13.75 -1.76
N MET A 13 0.84 14.69 -0.80
CA MET A 13 1.72 14.69 0.35
C MET A 13 1.54 13.42 1.20
N VAL A 14 0.29 13.08 1.50
CA VAL A 14 -0.01 11.87 2.30
C VAL A 14 0.33 10.59 1.55
N ALA A 15 0.12 10.53 0.24
CA ALA A 15 0.52 9.41 -0.60
C ALA A 15 2.05 9.24 -0.66
N GLY A 16 2.81 10.34 -0.57
CA GLY A 16 4.26 10.28 -0.38
C GLY A 16 4.63 9.58 0.93
N GLU A 17 3.97 9.90 2.04
CA GLU A 17 4.33 9.35 3.37
C GLU A 17 3.72 7.99 3.69
N LEU A 18 2.59 7.62 3.06
CA LEU A 18 1.86 6.38 3.36
C LEU A 18 1.88 5.38 2.22
N GLY A 19 2.19 5.78 0.99
CA GLY A 19 1.86 4.99 -0.20
C GLY A 19 0.47 5.33 -0.75
N MET A 20 0.28 5.04 -2.04
CA MET A 20 -0.89 5.47 -2.79
C MET A 20 -2.17 4.76 -2.32
N ARG A 21 -2.10 3.46 -2.02
CA ARG A 21 -3.26 2.68 -1.57
C ARG A 21 -3.64 3.08 -0.16
N SER A 22 -2.69 3.14 0.78
CA SER A 22 -2.97 3.53 2.15
C SER A 22 -3.53 4.96 2.24
N ALA A 23 -2.96 5.91 1.50
CA ALA A 23 -3.50 7.27 1.42
C ALA A 23 -4.91 7.32 0.83
N ALA A 24 -5.16 6.60 -0.28
CA ALA A 24 -6.47 6.56 -0.93
C ALA A 24 -7.55 6.00 0.00
N ARG A 25 -7.27 4.90 0.71
CA ARG A 25 -8.20 4.34 1.70
C ARG A 25 -8.53 5.34 2.79
N LEU A 26 -7.50 5.98 3.37
CA LEU A 26 -7.67 6.93 4.46
C LEU A 26 -8.54 8.11 4.02
N PHE A 27 -8.19 8.75 2.89
CA PHE A 27 -8.94 9.89 2.37
C PHE A 27 -10.38 9.53 2.07
N LEU A 28 -10.61 8.43 1.33
CA LEU A 28 -11.96 8.04 0.96
C LEU A 28 -12.79 7.71 2.20
N ARG A 29 -12.20 7.10 3.24
CA ARG A 29 -12.89 6.81 4.52
C ARG A 29 -13.40 8.08 5.18
N GLU A 30 -12.55 9.09 5.27
CA GLU A 30 -12.91 10.37 5.85
C GLU A 30 -13.97 11.09 5.01
N LEU A 31 -13.87 11.06 3.68
CA LEU A 31 -14.89 11.63 2.80
C LEU A 31 -16.23 10.89 2.90
N MET A 32 -16.21 9.56 3.01
CA MET A 32 -17.42 8.75 3.23
C MET A 32 -18.07 9.11 4.57
N ALA A 33 -17.28 9.29 5.63
CA ALA A 33 -17.80 9.71 6.94
C ALA A 33 -18.35 11.14 6.94
N ALA A 34 -17.73 12.05 6.20
CA ALA A 34 -18.10 13.47 6.17
C ALA A 34 -19.29 13.79 5.25
N GLY A 35 -19.40 13.10 4.10
CA GLY A 35 -20.38 13.44 3.06
C GLY A 35 -20.91 12.26 2.24
N GLY A 36 -20.56 11.03 2.62
CA GLY A 36 -21.05 9.81 1.97
C GLY A 36 -20.57 9.60 0.54
N ALA A 37 -21.28 8.72 -0.17
CA ALA A 37 -21.00 8.37 -1.56
C ALA A 37 -20.94 9.57 -2.54
N PRO A 38 -21.76 10.65 -2.39
CA PRO A 38 -21.61 11.83 -3.24
C PRO A 38 -20.22 12.46 -3.17
N LEU A 39 -19.65 12.58 -1.97
CA LEU A 39 -18.34 13.21 -1.77
C LEU A 39 -17.20 12.32 -2.29
N VAL A 40 -17.33 11.00 -2.13
CA VAL A 40 -16.41 10.02 -2.73
C VAL A 40 -16.45 10.08 -4.26
N ARG A 41 -17.64 10.22 -4.86
CA ARG A 41 -17.78 10.38 -6.31
C ARG A 41 -17.13 11.67 -6.79
N GLU A 42 -17.36 12.77 -6.10
CA GLU A 42 -16.72 14.06 -6.44
C GLU A 42 -15.19 13.95 -6.38
N ALA A 43 -14.63 13.25 -5.37
CA ALA A 43 -13.19 13.08 -5.24
C ALA A 43 -12.62 12.21 -6.35
N ARG A 44 -13.32 11.13 -6.71
CA ARG A 44 -12.98 10.29 -7.86
C ARG A 44 -12.95 11.14 -9.14
N ASP A 45 -14.00 11.90 -9.40
CA ASP A 45 -14.15 12.65 -10.65
C ASP A 45 -13.09 13.75 -10.79
N GLN A 46 -12.74 14.42 -9.68
CA GLN A 46 -11.75 15.50 -9.68
C GLN A 46 -10.30 15.01 -9.64
N LEU A 47 -10.00 13.98 -8.85
CA LEU A 47 -8.64 13.56 -8.53
C LEU A 47 -8.23 12.24 -9.19
N GLY A 48 -9.18 11.39 -9.59
CA GLY A 48 -8.92 10.01 -10.01
C GLY A 48 -8.01 9.88 -11.23
N ARG A 49 -8.07 10.83 -12.17
CA ARG A 49 -7.16 10.86 -13.33
C ARG A 49 -5.71 11.15 -12.94
N GLU A 50 -5.53 12.00 -11.93
CA GLU A 50 -4.20 12.29 -11.39
C GLU A 50 -3.73 11.15 -10.49
N PHE A 51 -4.63 10.56 -9.69
CA PHE A 51 -4.33 9.52 -8.71
C PHE A 51 -5.13 8.24 -9.01
N PRO A 52 -4.65 7.36 -9.90
CA PRO A 52 -5.40 6.20 -10.38
C PRO A 52 -5.77 5.17 -9.31
N VAL A 53 -4.96 5.06 -8.25
CA VAL A 53 -5.28 4.20 -7.10
C VAL A 53 -6.45 4.77 -6.30
N LEU A 54 -6.55 6.09 -6.17
CA LEU A 54 -7.73 6.74 -5.57
C LEU A 54 -8.97 6.47 -6.43
N ASP A 55 -8.87 6.61 -7.75
CA ASP A 55 -9.98 6.28 -8.66
C ASP A 55 -10.46 4.84 -8.47
N PHE A 56 -9.52 3.89 -8.49
CA PHE A 56 -9.80 2.47 -8.35
C PHE A 56 -10.50 2.15 -7.02
N ILE A 57 -9.97 2.64 -5.89
CA ILE A 57 -10.58 2.35 -4.58
C ILE A 57 -11.94 3.04 -4.46
N ALA A 58 -12.10 4.26 -4.97
CA ALA A 58 -13.37 4.96 -4.97
C ALA A 58 -14.43 4.23 -5.79
N GLU A 59 -14.06 3.74 -6.99
CA GLU A 59 -14.93 2.93 -7.83
C GLU A 59 -15.41 1.66 -7.10
N GLN A 60 -14.49 0.96 -6.45
CA GLN A 60 -14.80 -0.27 -5.72
C GLN A 60 -15.77 -0.01 -4.56
N TRP A 61 -15.57 1.07 -3.81
CA TRP A 61 -16.47 1.48 -2.73
C TRP A 61 -17.85 1.90 -3.22
N LEU A 62 -17.91 2.71 -4.28
CA LEU A 62 -19.18 3.13 -4.89
C LEU A 62 -19.96 1.95 -5.47
N ALA A 63 -19.26 0.90 -5.90
CA ALA A 63 -19.84 -0.37 -6.34
C ALA A 63 -20.20 -1.32 -5.19
N GLY A 64 -20.01 -0.93 -3.92
CA GLY A 64 -20.29 -1.76 -2.75
C GLY A 64 -19.37 -2.98 -2.63
N ARG A 65 -18.22 -2.98 -3.31
CA ARG A 65 -17.28 -4.09 -3.29
C ARG A 65 -16.36 -3.97 -2.08
N ALA A 66 -16.18 -5.08 -1.37
CA ALA A 66 -15.17 -5.16 -0.33
C ALA A 66 -13.79 -4.90 -0.94
N GLU A 67 -12.96 -4.17 -0.19
CA GLU A 67 -11.57 -3.96 -0.57
C GLU A 67 -10.79 -5.27 -0.46
N ALA A 68 -9.82 -5.47 -1.35
CA ALA A 68 -8.93 -6.62 -1.31
C ALA A 68 -8.11 -6.58 -0.01
N PRO A 69 -8.20 -7.62 0.85
CA PRO A 69 -7.38 -7.70 2.06
C PRO A 69 -5.91 -7.90 1.70
N LEU A 70 -5.02 -7.36 2.53
CA LEU A 70 -3.59 -7.63 2.40
C LEU A 70 -3.29 -9.03 2.94
N ASP A 71 -2.40 -9.76 2.26
CA ASP A 71 -1.93 -11.10 2.66
C ASP A 71 -0.50 -11.12 3.19
N PRO A 72 -0.24 -10.62 4.42
CA PRO A 72 1.09 -10.71 5.01
C PRO A 72 1.51 -12.17 5.24
N ALA A 73 0.58 -13.12 5.37
CA ALA A 73 0.90 -14.53 5.55
C ALA A 73 1.50 -15.13 4.28
N GLY A 74 0.91 -14.84 3.11
CA GLY A 74 1.48 -15.20 1.81
C GLY A 74 2.87 -14.63 1.59
N VAL A 75 3.12 -13.40 2.03
CA VAL A 75 4.47 -12.80 1.99
C VAL A 75 5.45 -13.54 2.89
N LEU A 76 5.09 -13.81 4.15
CA LEU A 76 5.93 -14.56 5.08
C LEU A 76 6.27 -15.96 4.55
N GLU A 77 5.32 -16.61 3.90
CA GLU A 77 5.52 -17.91 3.26
C GLU A 77 6.52 -17.83 2.10
N ALA A 78 6.43 -16.77 1.27
CA ALA A 78 7.39 -16.49 0.20
C ALA A 78 8.80 -16.15 0.74
N LEU A 79 8.89 -15.66 1.99
CA LEU A 79 10.15 -15.34 2.68
C LEU A 79 10.77 -16.55 3.40
N ARG A 80 10.20 -17.76 3.33
CA ARG A 80 10.78 -18.92 4.04
C ARG A 80 12.23 -19.18 3.64
N GLY A 81 13.13 -19.16 4.63
CA GLY A 81 14.57 -19.33 4.45
C GLY A 81 15.33 -18.08 4.00
N VAL A 82 14.64 -16.94 3.88
CA VAL A 82 15.25 -15.61 3.71
C VAL A 82 15.70 -15.10 5.07
N THR A 83 16.89 -14.48 5.12
CA THR A 83 17.44 -13.82 6.31
C THR A 83 17.57 -12.32 6.13
N ARG A 84 17.47 -11.81 4.89
CA ARG A 84 17.52 -10.39 4.55
C ARG A 84 16.40 -10.01 3.59
N LEU A 85 15.62 -9.00 3.94
CA LEU A 85 14.56 -8.46 3.09
C LEU A 85 14.82 -7.01 2.78
N LEU A 86 14.79 -6.66 1.50
CA LEU A 86 14.70 -5.28 1.04
C LEU A 86 13.31 -4.99 0.48
N VAL A 87 12.65 -3.98 1.02
CA VAL A 87 11.39 -3.47 0.50
C VAL A 87 11.65 -2.27 -0.41
N VAL A 88 11.10 -2.32 -1.62
CA VAL A 88 11.20 -1.29 -2.65
C VAL A 88 9.83 -0.65 -2.83
N GLY A 89 9.73 0.65 -2.57
CA GLY A 89 8.46 1.37 -2.51
C GLY A 89 7.82 1.35 -1.13
N LEU A 90 6.67 2.02 -1.00
CA LEU A 90 6.04 2.29 0.27
C LEU A 90 4.52 2.07 0.20
N GLU A 91 4.02 1.26 1.12
CA GLU A 91 2.60 1.13 1.47
C GLU A 91 2.49 0.82 2.97
N ALA A 92 2.06 1.81 3.74
CA ALA A 92 2.06 1.79 5.19
C ALA A 92 1.22 0.63 5.75
N ASP A 93 -0.01 0.42 5.25
CA ASP A 93 -0.85 -0.69 5.72
C ASP A 93 -0.17 -2.06 5.52
N GLY A 94 0.62 -2.21 4.44
CA GLY A 94 1.35 -3.42 4.14
C GLY A 94 2.56 -3.62 5.04
N LEU A 95 3.33 -2.55 5.24
CA LEU A 95 4.50 -2.55 6.12
C LEU A 95 4.11 -2.74 7.59
N ASP A 96 3.08 -2.04 8.08
CA ASP A 96 2.55 -2.18 9.43
C ASP A 96 2.07 -3.61 9.70
N ALA A 97 1.50 -4.28 8.70
CA ALA A 97 1.08 -5.67 8.80
C ALA A 97 2.24 -6.67 8.74
N LEU A 98 3.32 -6.33 8.02
CA LEU A 98 4.45 -7.23 7.75
C LEU A 98 5.58 -7.09 8.77
N ALA A 99 6.06 -5.88 9.03
CA ALA A 99 7.29 -5.59 9.78
C ALA A 99 7.31 -6.24 11.18
N PRO A 100 6.23 -6.19 11.99
CA PRO A 100 6.22 -6.85 13.30
C PRO A 100 6.36 -8.38 13.25
N ARG A 101 6.22 -8.99 12.07
CA ARG A 101 6.24 -10.45 11.86
C ARG A 101 7.55 -10.95 11.26
N LEU A 102 8.50 -10.05 10.95
CA LEU A 102 9.80 -10.37 10.34
C LEU A 102 10.84 -10.85 11.36
N THR A 103 10.44 -11.69 12.31
CA THR A 103 11.34 -12.18 13.36
C THR A 103 12.53 -12.94 12.77
N GLY A 104 13.75 -12.47 13.06
CA GLY A 104 14.99 -13.09 12.56
C GLY A 104 15.34 -12.76 11.10
N VAL A 105 14.60 -11.84 10.47
CA VAL A 105 14.91 -11.30 9.14
C VAL A 105 15.39 -9.87 9.30
N GLU A 106 16.60 -9.58 8.83
CA GLU A 106 17.10 -8.22 8.72
C GLU A 106 16.31 -7.51 7.62
N ALA A 107 15.64 -6.39 7.93
CA ALA A 107 14.75 -5.70 7.01
C ALA A 107 15.23 -4.28 6.69
N GLY A 108 15.26 -3.94 5.41
CA GLY A 108 15.60 -2.62 4.90
C GLY A 108 14.50 -2.04 4.03
N LEU A 109 14.32 -0.73 4.08
CA LEU A 109 13.46 0.04 3.18
C LEU A 109 14.35 0.83 2.23
N VAL A 110 14.17 0.63 0.93
CA VAL A 110 14.91 1.37 -0.09
C VAL A 110 14.42 2.81 -0.13
N THR A 111 15.29 3.75 0.24
CA THR A 111 14.98 5.18 0.36
C THR A 111 15.18 5.93 -0.95
N ASP A 112 14.59 5.42 -2.03
CA ASP A 112 14.51 6.11 -3.32
C ASP A 112 13.17 6.85 -3.43
N GLY A 113 13.21 8.13 -3.79
CA GLY A 113 12.04 9.01 -3.73
C GLY A 113 10.87 8.62 -4.65
N GLY A 114 11.08 7.74 -5.64
CA GLY A 114 10.01 7.13 -6.42
C GLY A 114 9.03 8.08 -7.14
N GLY A 115 9.31 9.40 -7.17
CA GLY A 115 8.48 10.43 -7.78
C GLY A 115 7.53 11.21 -6.84
N LEU A 116 7.35 10.78 -5.58
CA LEU A 116 6.49 11.47 -4.59
C LEU A 116 7.27 12.16 -3.46
N ASP A 117 8.60 12.05 -3.47
CA ASP A 117 9.53 12.67 -2.51
C ASP A 117 9.15 12.48 -1.02
N PRO A 118 9.00 11.22 -0.56
CA PRO A 118 8.76 10.90 0.86
C PRO A 118 9.84 11.45 1.81
N ASP A 119 9.42 11.94 2.98
CA ASP A 119 10.31 12.09 4.13
C ASP A 119 10.54 10.72 4.77
N PHE A 120 11.50 9.96 4.23
CA PHE A 120 11.83 8.61 4.73
C PHE A 120 12.26 8.59 6.19
N ARG A 121 12.79 9.69 6.73
CA ARG A 121 13.12 9.78 8.16
C ARG A 121 11.85 9.71 9.00
N ARG A 122 10.77 10.40 8.59
CA ARG A 122 9.46 10.29 9.26
C ARG A 122 8.83 8.93 9.07
N VAL A 123 8.91 8.35 7.87
CA VAL A 123 8.39 7.00 7.59
C VAL A 123 9.06 5.96 8.49
N LEU A 124 10.39 5.94 8.54
CA LEU A 124 11.16 4.97 9.31
C LEU A 124 11.00 5.11 10.83
N ALA A 125 10.72 6.33 11.32
CA ALA A 125 10.45 6.56 12.73
C ALA A 125 9.22 5.80 13.25
N ASN A 126 8.28 5.41 12.37
CA ASN A 126 7.09 4.63 12.76
C ASN A 126 7.37 3.14 13.02
N TYR A 127 8.55 2.64 12.63
CA TYR A 127 8.89 1.22 12.71
C TYR A 127 9.86 0.88 13.85
N ASP A 128 10.19 1.83 14.74
CA ASP A 128 10.98 1.61 15.96
C ASP A 128 12.27 0.77 15.75
N GLY A 129 12.95 0.97 14.61
CA GLY A 129 14.18 0.24 14.27
C GLY A 129 13.99 -1.17 13.70
N LEU A 130 12.75 -1.63 13.51
CA LEU A 130 12.44 -2.89 12.80
C LEU A 130 12.87 -2.85 11.32
N MET A 131 13.04 -1.65 10.76
CA MET A 131 13.51 -1.43 9.39
C MET A 131 14.63 -0.41 9.36
N THR A 132 15.62 -0.63 8.51
CA THR A 132 16.75 0.30 8.29
C THR A 132 16.61 1.00 6.94
N ALA A 133 17.03 2.27 6.85
CA ALA A 133 17.16 2.97 5.58
C ALA A 133 18.23 2.31 4.70
N VAL A 134 17.94 2.10 3.42
CA VAL A 134 18.91 1.56 2.47
C VAL A 134 18.92 2.41 1.21
N GLU A 135 20.07 3.00 0.91
CA GLU A 135 20.24 3.74 -0.34
C GLU A 135 20.41 2.77 -1.53
N LEU A 136 20.10 3.25 -2.74
CA LEU A 136 20.32 2.46 -3.97
C LEU A 136 21.80 2.02 -4.13
N SER A 137 22.74 2.85 -3.66
CA SER A 137 24.17 2.57 -3.67
C SER A 137 24.55 1.35 -2.82
N GLU A 138 23.71 0.98 -1.84
CA GLU A 138 23.99 -0.09 -0.87
C GLU A 138 23.26 -1.40 -1.18
N LEU A 139 22.42 -1.44 -2.22
CA LEU A 139 21.65 -2.63 -2.62
C LEU A 139 22.52 -3.89 -2.73
N HIS A 140 23.72 -3.74 -3.30
CA HIS A 140 24.62 -4.87 -3.50
C HIS A 140 25.06 -5.55 -2.17
N ARG A 141 25.06 -4.81 -1.05
CA ARG A 141 25.44 -5.33 0.27
C ARG A 141 24.36 -6.25 0.85
N TRP A 142 23.12 -6.04 0.42
CA TRP A 142 21.96 -6.82 0.83
C TRP A 142 21.75 -8.06 -0.03
N ALA A 143 22.32 -8.10 -1.23
CA ALA A 143 22.19 -9.24 -2.14
C ALA A 143 22.78 -10.53 -1.57
N GLY A 144 22.25 -11.68 -2.01
CA GLY A 144 22.72 -12.99 -1.59
C GLY A 144 21.69 -14.11 -1.71
N ARG A 145 22.16 -15.34 -1.49
CA ARG A 145 21.38 -16.59 -1.62
C ARG A 145 20.25 -16.74 -0.60
N ARG A 146 20.22 -15.91 0.43
CA ARG A 146 19.14 -15.85 1.45
C ARG A 146 18.54 -14.44 1.54
N SER A 147 18.62 -13.68 0.46
CA SER A 147 18.10 -12.32 0.38
C SER A 147 16.92 -12.26 -0.57
N ALA A 148 15.93 -11.45 -0.24
CA ALA A 148 14.78 -11.19 -1.09
C ALA A 148 14.54 -9.70 -1.29
N LEU A 149 13.96 -9.37 -2.44
CA LEU A 149 13.38 -8.07 -2.74
C LEU A 149 11.86 -8.18 -2.70
N LEU A 150 11.19 -7.18 -2.15
CA LEU A 150 9.74 -7.07 -2.16
C LEU A 150 9.33 -5.71 -2.72
N THR A 151 8.33 -5.68 -3.59
CA THR A 151 7.65 -4.45 -4.03
C THR A 151 6.15 -4.62 -3.96
N PHE A 152 5.44 -3.50 -3.82
CA PHE A 152 3.99 -3.46 -3.92
C PHE A 152 3.56 -3.39 -5.39
N VAL A 153 2.61 -4.24 -5.76
CA VAL A 153 2.01 -4.35 -7.09
C VAL A 153 0.61 -3.77 -7.05
N TYR A 154 0.40 -2.70 -7.80
CA TYR A 154 -0.86 -1.98 -7.94
C TYR A 154 -1.75 -2.66 -8.99
N GLY A 155 -2.06 -3.94 -8.74
CA GLY A 155 -2.87 -4.75 -9.64
C GLY A 155 -2.10 -5.31 -10.83
N THR A 156 -2.66 -6.38 -11.38
CA THR A 156 -2.19 -7.05 -12.58
C THR A 156 -3.37 -7.62 -13.36
N ASP A 157 -3.26 -7.65 -14.69
CA ASP A 157 -4.21 -8.33 -15.58
C ASP A 157 -3.69 -9.72 -16.05
N GLY A 158 -2.55 -10.16 -15.52
CA GLY A 158 -1.85 -11.38 -15.92
C GLY A 158 -0.78 -11.18 -17.00
N HIS A 159 -0.81 -10.07 -17.74
CA HIS A 159 0.18 -9.70 -18.74
C HIS A 159 1.10 -8.57 -18.27
N ALA A 160 0.51 -7.58 -17.60
CA ALA A 160 1.17 -6.44 -17.01
C ALA A 160 0.96 -6.41 -15.50
N ALA A 161 1.97 -5.88 -14.79
CA ALA A 161 1.91 -5.52 -13.38
C ALA A 161 2.39 -4.07 -13.23
N HIS A 162 1.76 -3.32 -12.32
CA HIS A 162 2.13 -1.92 -12.07
C HIS A 162 2.83 -1.80 -10.72
N VAL A 163 3.98 -1.16 -10.66
CA VAL A 163 4.80 -1.04 -9.44
C VAL A 163 5.36 0.37 -9.28
N SER A 164 5.99 0.64 -8.13
CA SER A 164 6.72 1.89 -7.91
C SER A 164 7.82 2.08 -8.97
N PRO A 165 8.07 3.31 -9.48
CA PRO A 165 9.19 3.60 -10.38
C PRO A 165 10.55 3.18 -9.83
N SER A 166 10.73 3.19 -8.51
CA SER A 166 11.95 2.73 -7.85
C SER A 166 12.28 1.27 -8.17
N TRP A 167 11.28 0.45 -8.49
CA TRP A 167 11.49 -0.94 -8.86
C TRP A 167 12.38 -1.09 -10.09
N LEU A 168 12.23 -0.25 -11.11
CA LEU A 168 13.05 -0.34 -12.33
C LEU A 168 14.52 0.01 -12.08
N ARG A 169 14.82 0.77 -11.02
CA ARG A 169 16.18 1.09 -10.62
C ARG A 169 16.85 -0.07 -9.88
N VAL A 170 16.05 -0.97 -9.30
CA VAL A 170 16.51 -2.09 -8.47
C VAL A 170 16.44 -3.42 -9.22
N SER A 171 15.44 -3.62 -10.07
CA SER A 171 15.15 -4.90 -10.73
C SER A 171 15.62 -4.89 -12.18
N GLY A 172 16.94 -5.06 -12.35
CA GLY A 172 17.57 -5.34 -13.65
C GLY A 172 17.77 -6.84 -13.89
N PRO A 173 18.13 -7.26 -15.11
CA PRO A 173 18.43 -8.66 -15.42
C PRO A 173 19.45 -9.30 -14.47
N ASP A 174 20.48 -8.54 -14.07
CA ASP A 174 21.55 -9.02 -13.19
C ASP A 174 21.08 -9.29 -11.76
N VAL A 175 20.11 -8.51 -11.26
CA VAL A 175 19.64 -8.59 -9.86
C VAL A 175 18.92 -9.91 -9.59
N ARG A 176 18.29 -10.49 -10.62
CA ARG A 176 17.65 -11.83 -10.52
C ARG A 176 18.63 -12.95 -10.19
N THR A 177 19.92 -12.75 -10.50
CA THR A 177 20.97 -13.72 -10.17
C THR A 177 21.56 -13.49 -8.78
N GLN A 178 21.41 -12.27 -8.24
CA GLN A 178 22.02 -11.85 -6.98
C GLN A 178 21.09 -12.05 -5.78
N PHE A 179 19.79 -11.85 -5.96
CA PHE A 179 18.78 -12.12 -4.93
C PHE A 179 18.11 -13.48 -5.18
N ARG A 180 17.79 -14.18 -4.10
CA ARG A 180 17.11 -15.48 -4.18
C ARG A 180 15.69 -15.34 -4.72
N SER A 181 14.99 -14.29 -4.34
CA SER A 181 13.57 -14.13 -4.64
C SER A 181 13.19 -12.67 -4.84
N LEU A 182 12.45 -12.41 -5.91
CA LEU A 182 11.81 -11.13 -6.19
C LEU A 182 10.31 -11.32 -5.97
N ILE A 183 9.76 -10.65 -4.96
CA ILE A 183 8.41 -10.82 -4.48
C ILE A 183 7.58 -9.60 -4.89
N GLY A 184 6.55 -9.83 -5.69
CA GLY A 184 5.50 -8.83 -5.93
C GLY A 184 4.36 -9.07 -4.94
N TRP A 185 3.96 -8.05 -4.19
CA TRP A 185 2.78 -8.10 -3.34
C TRP A 185 1.64 -7.33 -3.98
N ASP A 186 0.68 -8.05 -4.58
CA ASP A 186 -0.50 -7.42 -5.17
C ASP A 186 -1.44 -6.89 -4.08
N ILE A 187 -1.51 -5.57 -4.01
CA ILE A 187 -2.27 -4.85 -2.98
C ILE A 187 -3.66 -4.41 -3.46
N LEU A 188 -3.93 -4.46 -4.76
CA LEU A 188 -5.24 -4.10 -5.32
C LEU A 188 -6.07 -5.33 -5.72
N GLY A 189 -5.41 -6.45 -6.05
CA GLY A 189 -6.03 -7.72 -6.42
C GLY A 189 -6.73 -7.71 -7.79
N ARG A 190 -6.81 -6.55 -8.46
CA ARG A 190 -7.43 -6.35 -9.76
C ARG A 190 -6.68 -5.23 -10.50
N PRO A 191 -6.68 -5.24 -11.85
CA PRO A 191 -6.07 -4.17 -12.62
C PRO A 191 -6.85 -2.87 -12.46
N MET A 192 -6.13 -1.75 -12.53
CA MET A 192 -6.73 -0.42 -12.63
C MET A 192 -7.29 -0.18 -14.03
N THR A 193 -8.37 0.59 -14.13
CA THR A 193 -9.00 0.99 -15.41
C THR A 193 -8.43 2.31 -15.95
N VAL A 194 -7.90 3.15 -15.07
CA VAL A 194 -7.26 4.43 -15.39
C VAL A 194 -5.75 4.24 -15.55
N TYR A 195 -5.16 4.97 -16.52
CA TYR A 195 -3.72 4.92 -16.78
C TYR A 195 -2.90 5.26 -15.53
N PRO A 196 -1.96 4.39 -15.10
CA PRO A 196 -1.30 4.48 -13.82
C PRO A 196 -0.11 5.44 -13.83
N ARG A 197 -0.39 6.75 -13.92
CA ARG A 197 0.58 7.86 -14.11
C ARG A 197 1.80 7.85 -13.17
N TRP A 198 1.66 7.35 -11.95
CA TRP A 198 2.72 7.35 -10.93
C TRP A 198 3.43 6.01 -10.79
N MET A 199 3.06 5.03 -11.61
CA MET A 199 3.59 3.68 -11.59
C MET A 199 4.29 3.40 -12.91
N VAL A 200 5.04 2.31 -12.91
CA VAL A 200 5.67 1.77 -14.10
C VAL A 200 5.15 0.37 -14.36
N GLU A 201 5.01 0.05 -15.63
CA GLU A 201 4.63 -1.28 -16.09
C GLU A 201 5.85 -2.23 -16.05
N THR A 202 5.63 -3.44 -15.55
CA THR A 202 6.61 -4.54 -15.53
C THR A 202 5.89 -5.84 -15.88
N SER A 203 6.62 -6.90 -16.25
CA SER A 203 6.01 -8.21 -16.47
C SER A 203 5.78 -8.93 -15.15
N PRO A 204 4.62 -9.58 -14.93
CA PRO A 204 4.45 -10.51 -13.81
C PRO A 204 5.48 -11.64 -13.77
N ALA A 205 6.06 -12.00 -14.92
CA ALA A 205 7.14 -12.99 -15.03
C ALA A 205 8.49 -12.50 -14.46
N ASP A 206 8.58 -11.22 -14.11
CA ASP A 206 9.77 -10.64 -13.46
C ASP A 206 9.87 -11.02 -11.99
N PHE A 207 8.77 -11.47 -11.38
CA PHE A 207 8.71 -11.91 -10.00
C PHE A 207 8.92 -13.41 -9.86
N SER A 208 9.73 -13.81 -8.88
CA SER A 208 9.84 -15.21 -8.45
C SER A 208 8.56 -15.68 -7.76
N CYS A 209 7.84 -14.76 -7.12
CA CYS A 209 6.57 -15.01 -6.46
C CYS A 209 5.70 -13.75 -6.53
N LEU A 210 4.44 -13.92 -6.93
CA LEU A 210 3.43 -12.87 -6.88
C LEU A 210 2.39 -13.25 -5.82
N VAL A 211 2.45 -12.60 -4.66
CA VAL A 211 1.50 -12.79 -3.56
C VAL A 211 0.25 -11.99 -3.87
N ARG A 212 -0.88 -12.68 -4.02
CA ARG A 212 -2.18 -12.07 -4.32
C ARG A 212 -3.04 -11.97 -3.06
N PRO A 213 -3.99 -11.03 -3.01
CA PRO A 213 -5.01 -11.01 -1.96
C PRO A 213 -5.74 -12.36 -1.91
N PRO A 214 -6.08 -12.89 -0.72
CA PRO A 214 -6.89 -14.08 -0.63
C PRO A 214 -8.25 -13.82 -1.29
N PRO A 215 -8.87 -14.85 -1.90
CA PRO A 215 -10.21 -14.71 -2.43
C PRO A 215 -11.16 -14.26 -1.31
N PRO A 216 -12.16 -13.41 -1.60
CA PRO A 216 -13.13 -13.01 -0.60
C PRO A 216 -13.81 -14.27 -0.05
N GLY A 217 -13.65 -14.51 1.24
CA GLY A 217 -14.28 -15.64 1.91
C GLY A 217 -15.82 -15.53 1.83
N PRO A 218 -16.55 -16.66 1.96
CA PRO A 218 -18.01 -16.71 1.77
C PRO A 218 -18.86 -15.86 2.75
N GLY A 219 -18.27 -15.06 3.64
CA GLY A 219 -18.98 -14.21 4.61
C GLY A 219 -18.65 -12.71 4.56
N ALA A 220 -17.73 -12.25 3.71
CA ALA A 220 -17.27 -10.86 3.72
C ALA A 220 -18.31 -9.85 3.15
N ALA A 221 -19.32 -10.34 2.42
CA ALA A 221 -20.37 -9.49 1.85
C ALA A 221 -21.34 -8.91 2.90
N ALA A 222 -21.34 -9.41 4.14
CA ALA A 222 -22.31 -9.01 5.17
C ALA A 222 -21.83 -7.92 6.15
N ALA A 223 -20.55 -7.54 6.13
CA ALA A 223 -19.97 -6.65 7.14
C ALA A 223 -20.02 -5.15 6.80
N VAL A 224 -20.58 -4.76 5.64
CA VAL A 224 -20.64 -3.35 5.19
C VAL A 224 -21.92 -2.63 5.65
N THR A 225 -22.75 -3.25 6.50
CA THR A 225 -23.97 -2.62 7.04
C THR A 225 -23.95 -2.55 8.56
N SER A 226 -23.37 -1.48 9.11
CA SER A 226 -24.00 -0.63 10.14
C SER A 226 -22.98 0.37 10.72
N PRO A 227 -23.27 1.68 10.73
CA PRO A 227 -22.54 2.60 11.58
C PRO A 227 -22.88 2.26 13.04
N ARG A 228 -21.88 1.85 13.81
CA ARG A 228 -22.01 1.65 15.26
C ARG A 228 -22.41 2.99 15.87
N ALA A 229 -23.65 3.09 16.35
CA ALA A 229 -24.14 4.28 17.04
C ALA A 229 -23.23 4.61 18.24
N PRO A 230 -22.92 5.88 18.49
CA PRO A 230 -22.15 6.28 19.67
C PRO A 230 -22.95 5.94 20.93
N ALA A 231 -22.26 5.32 21.90
CA ALA A 231 -22.83 5.03 23.21
C ALA A 231 -23.31 6.32 23.90
N PRO A 232 -24.44 6.31 24.62
CA PRO A 232 -24.90 7.48 25.35
C PRO A 232 -23.90 7.82 26.46
N ALA A 233 -23.52 9.10 26.54
CA ALA A 233 -22.62 9.62 27.56
C ALA A 233 -23.23 9.43 28.97
N PRO A 234 -22.41 9.13 30.00
CA PRO A 234 -22.90 9.02 31.37
C PRO A 234 -23.42 10.37 31.87
N ALA A 235 -24.59 10.32 32.52
CA ALA A 235 -25.25 11.46 33.10
C ALA A 235 -24.31 12.19 34.10
N ARG A 236 -24.11 13.49 33.88
CA ARG A 236 -23.45 14.36 34.86
C ARG A 236 -24.39 14.53 36.05
N THR A 237 -24.04 13.91 37.18
CA THR A 237 -24.62 14.23 38.47
C THR A 237 -24.36 15.71 38.76
N ARG A 238 -25.44 16.49 38.88
CA ARG A 238 -25.38 17.85 39.44
C ARG A 238 -25.14 17.70 40.93
N GLU A 239 -23.94 18.03 41.40
CA GLU A 239 -23.76 18.50 42.77
C GLU A 239 -24.22 19.95 42.83
N ALA A 240 -25.33 20.18 43.54
CA ALA A 240 -25.73 21.48 44.02
C ALA A 240 -25.48 21.49 45.53
N THR A 241 -24.70 22.49 45.95
CA THR A 241 -24.68 23.21 47.25
C THR A 241 -25.20 22.50 48.49
#